data_AF-A0A420WVS8-F1
#
_entry.id   AF-A0A420WVS8-F1
#
_cell.length_a   1.000
_cell.length_b   1.000
_cell.length_c   1.000
_cell.angle_alpha   90.00
_cell.angle_beta   90.00
_cell.angle_gamma   90.00
#
_symmetry.space_group_name_H-M   'P 1'
#
loop_
_entity.id
_entity.type
_entity.pdbx_description
1 polymer ?
#
loop_
_entity_poly.entity_id
_entity_poly.type
_entity_poly.pdbx_seq_one_letter_code
_entity_poly.pdbx_strand_id
1 'polypeptide(L)'
;MSQVMSSSRPARVIDMAAMRERLRASRRIVRLAPELDGLEMLYRLSADEEAFYTMPVLAWAMRGNGEVVGMVPWLDTLRPCHEIDDPEHGCFVGYRDPETEELLDAPPAHKLLELEHAAAYFDYEPCEAGIPLQLLPDTQGTHALCHETDDTPWQLKQVHGWQLRSDGRIEALLLDESQPIQTPVLPGDDCLYAAEDRHSIVYFFQRAIANRIREQDPETLEALAMMVESA
;
A
#
# COMPACT_ATOMS: atom_id res chain seq x y z
N MET A 1 36.23 52.94 -16.56
CA MET A 1 35.32 52.07 -17.34
C MET A 1 34.90 50.93 -16.42
N SER A 2 33.74 51.04 -15.79
CA SER A 2 33.17 49.97 -14.96
C SER A 2 31.83 49.57 -15.56
N GLN A 3 31.74 48.34 -16.03
CA GLN A 3 30.53 47.77 -16.62
C GLN A 3 29.81 46.99 -15.52
N VAL A 4 28.66 47.48 -15.09
CA VAL A 4 27.77 46.75 -14.17
C VAL A 4 26.92 45.82 -15.01
N MET A 5 27.18 44.50 -14.91
CA MET A 5 26.31 43.47 -15.46
C MET A 5 25.03 43.39 -14.60
N SER A 6 23.94 43.93 -15.12
CA SER A 6 22.59 43.66 -14.63
C SER A 6 22.14 42.30 -15.15
N SER A 7 22.15 41.27 -14.30
CA SER A 7 21.48 40.00 -14.56
C SER A 7 20.03 40.09 -14.05
N SER A 8 19.12 40.64 -14.86
CA SER A 8 17.68 40.50 -14.60
C SER A 8 17.20 39.16 -15.18
N ARG A 9 17.15 38.10 -14.35
CA ARG A 9 16.40 36.89 -14.73
C ARG A 9 14.91 37.26 -14.74
N PRO A 10 14.18 37.08 -15.85
CA PRO A 10 12.75 37.37 -15.87
C PRO A 10 12.02 36.42 -14.92
N ALA A 11 11.03 36.95 -14.19
CA ALA A 11 10.18 36.15 -13.31
C ALA A 11 9.45 35.08 -14.16
N ARG A 12 9.71 33.81 -13.84
CA ARG A 12 9.06 32.69 -14.50
C ARG A 12 7.73 32.44 -13.80
N VAL A 13 6.62 32.71 -14.48
CA VAL A 13 5.28 32.34 -13.99
C VAL A 13 5.19 30.81 -14.02
N ILE A 14 5.05 30.21 -12.84
CA ILE A 14 4.87 28.77 -12.70
C ILE A 14 3.37 28.52 -12.58
N ASP A 15 2.82 27.75 -13.50
CA ASP A 15 1.45 27.26 -13.39
C ASP A 15 1.40 26.17 -12.32
N MET A 16 0.84 26.52 -11.16
CA MET A 16 0.72 25.64 -10.01
C MET A 16 -0.24 24.47 -10.27
N ALA A 17 -1.22 24.62 -11.17
CA ALA A 17 -2.15 23.54 -11.50
C ALA A 17 -1.44 22.46 -12.33
N ALA A 18 -0.75 22.87 -13.39
CA ALA A 18 0.06 21.96 -14.21
C ALA A 18 1.19 21.28 -13.39
N MET A 19 1.80 22.00 -12.45
CA MET A 19 2.79 21.41 -11.53
C MET A 19 2.17 20.33 -10.64
N ARG A 20 1.01 20.59 -10.05
CA ARG A 20 0.31 19.60 -9.19
C ARG A 20 -0.10 18.37 -9.98
N GLU A 21 -0.59 18.54 -11.19
CA GLU A 21 -0.97 17.44 -12.08
C GLU A 21 0.24 16.57 -12.44
N ARG A 22 1.36 17.19 -12.82
CA ARG A 22 2.62 16.49 -13.07
C ARG A 22 3.12 15.73 -11.84
N LEU A 23 3.04 16.33 -10.65
CA LEU A 23 3.43 15.65 -9.40
C LEU A 23 2.53 14.45 -9.10
N ARG A 24 1.21 14.58 -9.28
CA ARG A 24 0.28 13.45 -9.14
C ARG A 24 0.59 12.33 -10.12
N ALA A 25 0.77 12.66 -11.40
CA ALA A 25 1.14 11.68 -12.43
C ALA A 25 2.47 10.98 -12.10
N SER A 26 3.45 11.70 -11.56
CA SER A 26 4.74 11.13 -11.17
C SER A 26 4.66 10.18 -9.98
N ARG A 27 3.72 10.39 -9.04
CA ARG A 27 3.57 9.57 -7.83
C ARG A 27 2.59 8.42 -8.03
N ARG A 28 1.73 8.47 -9.05
CA ARG A 28 0.73 7.45 -9.33
C ARG A 28 1.38 6.08 -9.48
N ILE A 29 0.81 5.04 -8.85
CA ILE A 29 1.22 3.66 -9.10
C ILE A 29 0.72 3.24 -10.48
N VAL A 30 1.62 2.70 -11.31
CA VAL A 30 1.32 2.28 -12.69
C VAL A 30 1.46 0.77 -12.88
N ARG A 31 2.22 0.11 -12.02
CA ARG A 31 2.43 -1.34 -12.09
C ARG A 31 2.70 -1.93 -10.73
N LEU A 32 2.22 -3.16 -10.52
CA LEU A 32 2.50 -4.00 -9.36
C LEU A 32 3.11 -5.33 -9.77
N ALA A 33 3.98 -5.87 -8.91
CA ALA A 33 4.51 -7.23 -8.94
C ALA A 33 4.45 -7.83 -7.52
N PRO A 34 3.97 -9.06 -7.32
CA PRO A 34 3.94 -9.67 -5.99
C PRO A 34 5.36 -9.90 -5.44
N GLU A 35 5.50 -9.79 -4.12
CA GLU A 35 6.68 -10.31 -3.42
C GLU A 35 6.47 -11.80 -3.14
N LEU A 36 7.45 -12.62 -3.53
CA LEU A 36 7.40 -14.08 -3.50
C LEU A 36 8.68 -14.70 -2.90
N ASP A 37 9.70 -13.88 -2.67
CA ASP A 37 11.02 -14.25 -2.15
C ASP A 37 11.16 -13.93 -0.65
N GLY A 38 10.14 -13.28 -0.06
CA GLY A 38 10.03 -13.08 1.38
C GLY A 38 10.73 -11.85 1.93
N LEU A 39 11.07 -10.86 1.08
CA LEU A 39 11.66 -9.61 1.53
C LEU A 39 10.75 -8.85 2.50
N GLU A 40 11.38 -8.21 3.48
CA GLU A 40 10.70 -7.51 4.55
C GLU A 40 11.04 -6.02 4.51
N MET A 41 10.06 -5.19 4.87
CA MET A 41 10.27 -3.82 5.27
C MET A 41 10.85 -3.80 6.69
N LEU A 42 11.88 -2.98 6.91
CA LEU A 42 12.35 -2.58 8.23
C LEU A 42 11.77 -1.22 8.62
N TYR A 43 11.27 -1.15 9.84
CA TYR A 43 10.77 0.08 10.43
C TYR A 43 11.13 0.20 11.91
N ARG A 44 11.02 1.42 12.44
CA ARG A 44 11.28 1.76 13.83
C ARG A 44 10.06 2.44 14.43
N LEU A 45 9.85 2.27 15.73
CA LEU A 45 8.85 3.00 16.51
C LEU A 45 9.54 4.08 17.34
N SER A 46 8.95 5.26 17.51
CA SER A 46 9.58 6.33 18.31
C SER A 46 9.78 5.97 19.78
N ALA A 47 8.94 5.07 20.31
CA ALA A 47 9.04 4.59 21.69
C ALA A 47 10.28 3.72 21.93
N ASP A 48 10.88 3.16 20.88
CA ASP A 48 12.05 2.29 20.97
C ASP A 48 13.03 2.60 19.83
N GLU A 49 13.97 3.52 20.10
CA GLU A 49 14.94 3.95 19.09
C GLU A 49 16.00 2.88 18.74
N GLU A 50 16.16 1.86 19.60
CA GLU A 50 17.18 0.82 19.46
C GLU A 50 16.64 -0.47 18.82
N ALA A 51 15.33 -0.69 18.86
CA ALA A 51 14.69 -1.82 18.21
C ALA A 51 14.28 -1.55 16.76
N PHE A 52 14.52 -2.54 15.91
CA PHE A 52 13.98 -2.59 14.55
C PHE A 52 12.94 -3.69 14.46
N TYR A 53 11.86 -3.38 13.75
CA TYR A 53 10.76 -4.30 13.49
C TYR A 53 10.70 -4.61 12.00
N THR A 54 10.21 -5.80 11.68
CA THR A 54 10.06 -6.25 10.29
C THR A 54 8.59 -6.43 9.94
N MET A 55 8.25 -6.16 8.68
CA MET A 55 6.95 -6.47 8.10
C MET A 55 7.14 -7.03 6.69
N PRO A 56 6.60 -8.20 6.35
CA PRO A 56 6.73 -8.76 5.01
C PRO A 56 6.21 -7.81 3.93
N VAL A 57 7.00 -7.55 2.89
CA VAL A 57 6.55 -6.81 1.71
C VAL A 57 5.52 -7.66 0.98
N LEU A 58 4.37 -7.09 0.66
CA LEU A 58 3.30 -7.79 -0.04
C LEU A 58 3.49 -7.73 -1.56
N ALA A 59 3.86 -6.55 -2.06
CA ALA A 59 4.11 -6.32 -3.47
C ALA A 59 5.15 -5.21 -3.66
N TRP A 60 5.70 -5.14 -4.86
CA TRP A 60 6.48 -4.02 -5.35
C TRP A 60 5.65 -3.23 -6.33
N ALA A 61 5.74 -1.90 -6.24
CA ALA A 61 5.04 -0.97 -7.09
C ALA A 61 6.01 -0.12 -7.88
N MET A 62 5.72 0.09 -9.16
CA MET A 62 6.34 1.14 -9.96
C MET A 62 5.42 2.36 -9.99
N ARG A 63 6.00 3.52 -9.71
CA ARG A 63 5.38 4.84 -9.85
C ARG A 63 5.56 5.38 -11.26
N GLY A 64 4.75 6.37 -11.65
CA GLY A 64 4.82 7.02 -12.96
C GLY A 64 6.14 7.76 -13.25
N ASN A 65 6.96 8.03 -12.23
CA ASN A 65 8.33 8.54 -12.37
C ASN A 65 9.39 7.44 -12.60
N GLY A 66 8.99 6.16 -12.64
CA GLY A 66 9.89 5.00 -12.76
C GLY A 66 10.47 4.52 -11.43
N GLU A 67 10.14 5.15 -10.30
CA GLU A 67 10.58 4.72 -8.98
C GLU A 67 9.88 3.40 -8.60
N VAL A 68 10.66 2.45 -8.08
CA VAL A 68 10.15 1.19 -7.55
C VAL A 68 10.16 1.24 -6.03
N VAL A 69 9.09 0.77 -5.41
CA VAL A 69 8.86 0.87 -3.96
C VAL A 69 8.17 -0.38 -3.44
N GLY A 70 8.59 -0.87 -2.28
CA GLY A 70 7.87 -1.93 -1.57
C GLY A 70 6.53 -1.43 -1.04
N MET A 71 5.56 -2.33 -0.95
CA MET A 71 4.19 -2.07 -0.53
C MET A 71 3.81 -3.02 0.62
N VAL A 72 3.27 -2.47 1.70
CA VAL A 72 2.85 -3.23 2.88
C VAL A 72 1.43 -2.84 3.30
N PRO A 73 0.59 -3.79 3.76
CA PRO A 73 -0.71 -3.45 4.35
C PRO A 73 -0.46 -2.70 5.67
N TRP A 74 -0.67 -1.38 5.66
CA TRP A 74 -0.31 -0.51 6.77
C TRP A 74 -1.49 0.37 7.14
N LEU A 75 -2.02 0.13 8.34
CA LEU A 75 -3.23 0.79 8.82
C LEU A 75 -4.38 0.61 7.82
N ASP A 76 -4.75 1.65 7.09
CA ASP A 76 -5.94 1.73 6.26
C ASP A 76 -5.69 1.49 4.76
N THR A 77 -4.45 1.30 4.35
CA THR A 77 -4.09 1.21 2.91
C THR A 77 -2.95 0.23 2.65
N LEU A 78 -2.86 -0.26 1.41
CA LEU A 78 -1.61 -0.83 0.92
C LEU A 78 -0.63 0.33 0.67
N ARG A 79 0.28 0.57 1.62
CA ARG A 79 1.10 1.78 1.67
C ARG A 79 2.48 1.54 1.06
N PRO A 80 3.00 2.48 0.26
CA PRO A 80 4.41 2.48 -0.12
C PRO A 80 5.31 2.65 1.11
N CYS A 81 6.31 1.79 1.27
CA CYS A 81 7.13 1.76 2.50
C CYS A 81 7.77 3.11 2.83
N HIS A 82 8.31 3.82 1.85
CA HIS A 82 8.95 5.14 2.05
C HIS A 82 7.97 6.26 2.44
N GLU A 83 6.66 6.04 2.38
CA GLU A 83 5.64 6.98 2.89
C GLU A 83 5.25 6.68 4.35
N ILE A 84 5.82 5.64 4.95
CA ILE A 84 5.67 5.32 6.38
C ILE A 84 6.72 6.14 7.13
N ASP A 85 6.31 7.31 7.60
CA ASP A 85 7.15 8.24 8.36
C ASP A 85 6.30 8.93 9.44
N ASP A 86 5.77 8.11 10.35
CA ASP A 86 4.93 8.55 11.45
C ASP A 86 5.59 8.17 12.79
N PRO A 87 5.89 9.13 13.67
CA PRO A 87 6.54 8.82 14.94
C PRO A 87 5.74 7.84 15.82
N GLU A 88 4.42 7.91 15.81
CA GLU A 88 3.56 7.07 16.64
C GLU A 88 3.38 5.68 16.04
N HIS A 89 3.23 5.59 14.71
CA HIS A 89 2.88 4.36 14.03
C HIS A 89 4.09 3.62 13.44
N GLY A 90 5.13 4.34 13.04
CA GLY A 90 6.40 3.79 12.57
C GLY A 90 7.06 4.61 11.47
N CYS A 91 8.39 4.54 11.41
CA CYS A 91 9.22 5.15 10.38
C CYS A 91 9.99 4.07 9.60
N PHE A 92 9.89 4.10 8.28
CA PHE A 92 10.64 3.23 7.37
C PHE A 92 12.15 3.47 7.47
N VAL A 93 12.91 2.38 7.45
CA VAL A 93 14.37 2.39 7.54
C VAL A 93 15.02 1.82 6.28
N GLY A 94 14.47 0.72 5.75
CA GLY A 94 15.03 0.00 4.62
C GLY A 94 14.31 -1.32 4.39
N TYR A 95 14.92 -2.20 3.61
CA TYR A 95 14.46 -3.57 3.41
C TYR A 95 15.45 -4.56 4.02
N ARG A 96 14.96 -5.77 4.28
CA ARG A 96 15.75 -6.90 4.77
C ARG A 96 15.44 -8.14 3.95
N ASP A 97 16.49 -8.84 3.57
CA ASP A 97 16.38 -10.22 3.13
C ASP A 97 16.52 -11.14 4.35
N PRO A 98 15.46 -11.85 4.76
CA PRO A 98 15.52 -12.73 5.93
C PRO A 98 16.36 -13.99 5.71
N GLU A 99 16.59 -14.43 4.46
CA GLU A 99 17.39 -15.61 4.15
C GLU A 99 18.89 -15.34 4.29
N THR A 100 19.32 -14.16 3.81
CA THR A 100 20.74 -13.75 3.83
C THR A 100 21.09 -12.83 5.00
N GLU A 101 20.09 -12.32 5.71
CA GLU A 101 20.19 -11.23 6.71
C GLU A 101 20.76 -9.93 6.13
N GLU A 102 20.72 -9.76 4.81
CA GLU A 102 21.18 -8.54 4.13
C GLU A 102 20.22 -7.38 4.38
N LEU A 103 20.80 -6.20 4.65
CA LEU A 103 20.08 -4.94 4.76
C LEU A 103 20.21 -4.16 3.45
N LEU A 104 19.09 -3.66 2.95
CA LEU A 104 18.98 -3.03 1.65
C LEU A 104 18.36 -1.64 1.81
N ASP A 105 19.06 -0.60 1.40
CA ASP A 105 18.53 0.78 1.45
C ASP A 105 17.54 1.08 0.31
N ALA A 106 17.43 0.19 -0.67
CA ALA A 106 16.62 0.33 -1.87
C ALA A 106 16.04 -1.02 -2.30
N PRO A 107 14.98 -1.04 -3.14
CA PRO A 107 14.48 -2.27 -3.73
C PRO A 107 15.58 -3.05 -4.47
N PRO A 108 15.53 -4.40 -4.47
CA PRO A 108 16.54 -5.21 -5.14
C PRO A 108 16.47 -5.04 -6.66
N ALA A 109 17.62 -5.12 -7.33
CA ALA A 109 17.76 -4.83 -8.76
C ALA A 109 16.85 -5.68 -9.66
N HIS A 110 16.56 -6.93 -9.28
CA HIS A 110 15.69 -7.80 -10.06
C HIS A 110 14.24 -7.29 -10.10
N LYS A 111 13.72 -6.70 -9.01
CA LYS A 111 12.38 -6.10 -8.97
C LYS A 111 12.29 -4.84 -9.83
N LEU A 112 13.38 -4.05 -9.90
CA LEU A 112 13.46 -2.91 -10.80
C LEU A 112 13.29 -3.36 -12.26
N LEU A 113 14.09 -4.34 -12.69
CA LEU A 113 14.04 -4.86 -14.05
C LEU A 113 12.68 -5.51 -14.38
N GLU A 114 12.13 -6.30 -13.46
CA GLU A 114 10.80 -6.92 -13.61
C GLU A 114 9.72 -5.86 -13.88
N LEU A 115 9.64 -4.84 -13.01
CA LEU A 115 8.62 -3.82 -13.11
C LEU A 115 8.83 -2.88 -14.31
N GLU A 116 10.07 -2.53 -14.64
CA GLU A 116 10.41 -1.72 -15.81
C GLU A 116 9.94 -2.41 -17.10
N HIS A 117 10.28 -3.68 -17.27
CA HIS A 117 9.87 -4.45 -18.44
C HIS A 117 8.36 -4.70 -18.47
N ALA A 118 7.74 -4.95 -17.32
CA ALA A 118 6.29 -5.13 -17.26
C ALA A 118 5.54 -3.82 -17.59
N ALA A 119 5.98 -2.69 -17.05
CA ALA A 119 5.39 -1.38 -17.34
C ALA A 119 5.54 -1.00 -18.81
N ALA A 120 6.71 -1.24 -19.42
CA ALA A 120 6.94 -0.95 -20.83
C ALA A 120 6.08 -1.81 -21.77
N TYR A 121 5.77 -3.06 -21.40
CA TYR A 121 4.91 -3.93 -22.19
C TYR A 121 3.42 -3.57 -22.05
N PHE A 122 2.98 -3.29 -20.82
CA PHE A 122 1.58 -2.97 -20.49
C PHE A 122 1.35 -1.46 -20.38
N ASP A 123 1.95 -0.67 -21.28
CA ASP A 123 1.85 0.79 -21.25
C ASP A 123 0.39 1.24 -21.41
N TYR A 124 -0.26 1.54 -20.29
CA TYR A 124 -1.66 1.95 -20.23
C TYR A 124 -1.77 3.46 -20.15
N GLU A 125 -2.60 4.04 -21.02
CA GLU A 125 -2.98 5.43 -20.88
C GLU A 125 -3.82 5.61 -19.60
N PRO A 126 -3.48 6.59 -18.75
CA PRO A 126 -4.27 6.83 -17.56
C PRO A 126 -5.69 7.24 -17.89
N CYS A 127 -6.63 6.63 -17.18
CA CYS A 127 -8.05 6.84 -17.36
C CYS A 127 -8.67 7.32 -16.04
N GLU A 128 -9.41 8.43 -16.08
CA GLU A 128 -10.08 8.98 -14.90
C GLU A 128 -11.24 8.11 -14.41
N ALA A 129 -11.75 7.19 -15.25
CA ALA A 129 -12.80 6.25 -14.85
C ALA A 129 -12.31 5.20 -13.82
N GLY A 130 -11.01 5.19 -13.51
CA GLY A 130 -10.40 4.33 -12.50
C GLY A 130 -10.44 2.85 -12.88
N ILE A 131 -10.56 2.47 -14.15
CA ILE A 131 -10.73 1.07 -14.54
C ILE A 131 -9.69 0.11 -13.90
N PRO A 132 -10.09 -1.13 -13.55
CA PRO A 132 -9.15 -2.14 -13.08
C PRO A 132 -8.02 -2.42 -14.07
N LEU A 133 -6.76 -2.34 -13.62
CA LEU A 133 -5.56 -2.61 -14.41
C LEU A 133 -4.89 -3.94 -14.06
N GLN A 134 -4.77 -4.23 -12.77
CA GLN A 134 -4.13 -5.46 -12.28
C GLN A 134 -4.87 -6.03 -11.08
N LEU A 135 -4.84 -7.34 -10.98
CA LEU A 135 -5.27 -8.12 -9.82
C LEU A 135 -4.07 -8.87 -9.28
N LEU A 136 -3.82 -8.75 -7.98
CA LEU A 136 -2.81 -9.50 -7.26
C LEU A 136 -3.51 -10.37 -6.20
N PRO A 137 -3.12 -11.65 -6.03
CA PRO A 137 -3.58 -12.42 -4.89
C PRO A 137 -2.96 -11.86 -3.60
N ASP A 138 -3.68 -12.00 -2.49
CA ASP A 138 -3.07 -11.83 -1.18
C ASP A 138 -2.29 -13.09 -0.81
N THR A 139 -0.99 -12.95 -0.57
CA THR A 139 -0.09 -14.08 -0.26
C THR A 139 0.21 -14.20 1.23
N GLN A 140 -0.19 -13.22 2.04
CA GLN A 140 0.21 -13.09 3.45
C GLN A 140 -0.91 -13.47 4.44
N GLY A 141 -2.14 -13.68 3.95
CA GLY A 141 -3.32 -13.91 4.77
C GLY A 141 -3.76 -12.63 5.47
N THR A 142 -3.70 -11.50 4.78
CA THR A 142 -4.13 -10.20 5.31
C THR A 142 -5.62 -10.23 5.65
N HIS A 143 -5.97 -9.60 6.76
CA HIS A 143 -7.37 -9.40 7.16
C HIS A 143 -7.70 -7.91 7.27
N ALA A 144 -8.92 -7.57 6.92
CA ALA A 144 -9.49 -6.24 7.02
C ALA A 144 -10.52 -6.21 8.16
N LEU A 145 -10.25 -5.38 9.18
CA LEU A 145 -11.24 -4.99 10.18
C LEU A 145 -12.04 -3.82 9.62
N CYS A 146 -13.31 -4.06 9.33
CA CYS A 146 -14.17 -3.16 8.57
C CYS A 146 -15.31 -2.63 9.43
N HIS A 147 -15.68 -1.38 9.20
CA HIS A 147 -16.88 -0.75 9.75
C HIS A 147 -17.67 -0.10 8.62
N GLU A 148 -18.96 -0.43 8.52
CA GLU A 148 -19.86 0.07 7.48
C GLU A 148 -20.51 1.37 7.94
N THR A 149 -21.24 1.34 9.07
CA THR A 149 -21.92 2.48 9.70
C THR A 149 -22.00 2.32 11.22
N ASP A 150 -22.27 3.41 11.96
CA ASP A 150 -22.35 3.44 13.43
C ASP A 150 -23.30 2.40 14.07
N ASP A 151 -24.30 1.92 13.32
CA ASP A 151 -25.28 0.94 13.78
C ASP A 151 -24.89 -0.52 13.47
N THR A 152 -23.75 -0.74 12.79
CA THR A 152 -23.28 -2.08 12.40
C THR A 152 -22.06 -2.51 13.21
N PRO A 153 -22.00 -3.77 13.67
CA PRO A 153 -20.82 -4.26 14.37
C PRO A 153 -19.62 -4.31 13.43
N TRP A 154 -18.42 -4.10 13.98
CA TRP A 154 -17.16 -4.31 13.28
C TRP A 154 -17.05 -5.74 12.73
N GLN A 155 -16.51 -5.87 11.52
CA GLN A 155 -16.39 -7.14 10.80
C GLN A 155 -14.93 -7.42 10.47
N LEU A 156 -14.41 -8.59 10.85
CA LEU A 156 -13.08 -9.03 10.47
C LEU A 156 -13.14 -9.97 9.25
N LYS A 157 -12.78 -9.45 8.08
CA LYS A 157 -12.84 -10.15 6.79
C LYS A 157 -11.45 -10.51 6.28
N GLN A 158 -11.32 -11.62 5.55
CA GLN A 158 -10.08 -11.94 4.86
C GLN A 158 -9.97 -11.11 3.57
N VAL A 159 -8.78 -10.61 3.26
CA VAL A 159 -8.46 -10.01 1.96
C VAL A 159 -8.13 -11.14 0.98
N HIS A 160 -8.86 -11.20 -0.13
CA HIS A 160 -8.66 -12.22 -1.17
C HIS A 160 -7.68 -11.77 -2.26
N GLY A 161 -7.45 -10.46 -2.36
CA GLY A 161 -6.51 -9.89 -3.31
C GLY A 161 -6.50 -8.38 -3.28
N TRP A 162 -5.72 -7.81 -4.18
CA TRP A 162 -5.53 -6.38 -4.31
C TRP A 162 -5.74 -5.99 -5.77
N GLN A 163 -6.43 -4.88 -6.00
CA GLN A 163 -6.72 -4.38 -7.34
C GLN A 163 -6.06 -3.03 -7.56
N LEU A 164 -5.17 -2.93 -8.56
CA LEU A 164 -4.67 -1.66 -9.05
C LEU A 164 -5.68 -1.04 -10.01
N ARG A 165 -6.05 0.21 -9.75
CA ARG A 165 -6.95 1.04 -10.55
C ARG A 165 -6.15 1.97 -11.47
N SER A 166 -6.73 2.43 -12.58
CA SER A 166 -6.03 3.29 -13.55
C SER A 166 -5.68 4.70 -13.03
N ASP A 167 -6.28 5.12 -11.92
CA ASP A 167 -5.93 6.33 -11.18
C ASP A 167 -4.77 6.10 -10.18
N GLY A 168 -4.28 4.86 -10.05
CA GLY A 168 -3.20 4.43 -9.18
C GLY A 168 -3.61 4.06 -7.77
N ARG A 169 -4.91 4.06 -7.44
CA ARG A 169 -5.41 3.49 -6.18
C ARG A 169 -5.24 1.99 -6.19
N ILE A 170 -5.00 1.42 -5.00
CA ILE A 170 -4.92 -0.02 -4.79
C ILE A 170 -5.97 -0.39 -3.75
N GLU A 171 -6.92 -1.21 -4.15
CA GLU A 171 -8.09 -1.54 -3.33
C GLU A 171 -8.01 -3.00 -2.87
N ALA A 172 -8.30 -3.24 -1.58
CA ALA A 172 -8.42 -4.59 -1.05
C ALA A 172 -9.72 -5.25 -1.52
N LEU A 173 -9.65 -6.48 -1.99
CA LEU A 173 -10.80 -7.25 -2.44
C LEU A 173 -11.30 -8.16 -1.32
N LEU A 174 -12.56 -7.95 -0.91
CA LEU A 174 -13.24 -8.70 0.14
C LEU A 174 -14.36 -9.57 -0.44
N LEU A 175 -14.67 -10.66 0.25
CA LEU A 175 -15.75 -11.57 -0.14
C LEU A 175 -17.13 -11.00 0.21
N ASP A 176 -18.03 -10.98 -0.77
CA ASP A 176 -19.45 -10.76 -0.59
C ASP A 176 -20.16 -12.08 -0.33
N GLU A 177 -20.44 -12.35 0.95
CA GLU A 177 -21.12 -13.58 1.38
C GLU A 177 -22.59 -13.67 0.92
N SER A 178 -23.15 -12.57 0.38
CA SER A 178 -24.50 -12.57 -0.19
C SER A 178 -24.57 -13.09 -1.64
N GLN A 179 -23.42 -13.21 -2.32
CA GLN A 179 -23.32 -13.70 -3.69
C GLN A 179 -23.11 -15.22 -3.74
N PRO A 180 -23.41 -15.88 -4.87
CA PRO A 180 -23.01 -17.28 -5.08
C PRO A 180 -21.48 -17.43 -5.05
N ILE A 181 -20.98 -18.28 -4.15
CA ILE A 181 -19.53 -18.50 -3.96
C ILE A 181 -19.10 -19.81 -4.61
N GLN A 182 -18.01 -19.75 -5.39
CA GLN A 182 -17.27 -20.92 -5.84
C GLN A 182 -15.94 -20.99 -5.10
N THR A 183 -15.60 -22.18 -4.56
CA THR A 183 -14.35 -22.39 -3.84
C THR A 183 -13.39 -23.25 -4.66
N PRO A 184 -12.10 -22.88 -4.79
CA PRO A 184 -11.46 -21.72 -4.16
C PRO A 184 -11.87 -20.39 -4.81
N VAL A 185 -12.00 -19.35 -3.97
CA VAL A 185 -12.24 -17.97 -4.44
C VAL A 185 -10.93 -17.40 -4.96
N LEU A 186 -10.94 -16.82 -6.16
CA LEU A 186 -9.77 -16.26 -6.83
C LEU A 186 -9.95 -14.75 -7.12
N PRO A 187 -8.85 -13.98 -7.19
CA PRO A 187 -8.92 -12.60 -7.66
C PRO A 187 -9.61 -12.52 -9.03
N GLY A 188 -10.67 -11.72 -9.13
CA GLY A 188 -11.48 -11.55 -10.35
C GLY A 188 -12.83 -12.26 -10.32
N ASP A 189 -13.12 -13.08 -9.30
CA ASP A 189 -14.45 -13.66 -9.12
C ASP A 189 -15.49 -12.57 -8.81
N ASP A 190 -16.71 -12.72 -9.36
CA ASP A 190 -17.82 -11.76 -9.20
C ASP A 190 -18.30 -11.62 -7.74
N CYS A 191 -17.94 -12.57 -6.87
CA CYS A 191 -18.24 -12.51 -5.44
C CYS A 191 -17.28 -11.59 -4.66
N LEU A 192 -16.32 -10.93 -5.32
CA LEU A 192 -15.40 -9.98 -4.70
C LEU A 192 -15.83 -8.53 -4.95
N TYR A 193 -15.62 -7.68 -3.95
CA TYR A 193 -15.82 -6.23 -4.05
C TYR A 193 -14.66 -5.47 -3.38
N ALA A 194 -14.43 -4.22 -3.79
CA ALA A 194 -13.44 -3.37 -3.14
C ALA A 194 -13.92 -2.96 -1.74
N ALA A 195 -13.06 -3.07 -0.73
CA ALA A 195 -13.42 -2.78 0.67
C ALA A 195 -14.06 -1.39 0.84
N GLU A 196 -13.46 -0.39 0.18
CA GLU A 196 -13.87 1.02 0.21
C GLU A 196 -15.23 1.29 -0.46
N ASP A 197 -15.78 0.35 -1.24
CA ASP A 197 -17.12 0.50 -1.83
C ASP A 197 -18.24 0.36 -0.81
N ARG A 198 -18.00 -0.33 0.32
CA ARG A 198 -19.02 -0.63 1.34
C ARG A 198 -18.64 -0.17 2.74
N HIS A 199 -17.34 -0.15 3.05
CA HIS A 199 -16.87 0.14 4.40
C HIS A 199 -16.32 1.56 4.45
N SER A 200 -16.80 2.34 5.42
CA SER A 200 -16.33 3.71 5.65
C SER A 200 -14.98 3.72 6.37
N ILE A 201 -14.68 2.68 7.15
CA ILE A 201 -13.40 2.49 7.83
C ILE A 201 -12.91 1.07 7.57
N VAL A 202 -11.62 0.95 7.24
CA VAL A 202 -10.93 -0.32 7.01
C VAL A 202 -9.56 -0.25 7.64
N TYR A 203 -9.20 -1.26 8.44
CA TYR A 203 -7.85 -1.45 8.98
C TYR A 203 -7.31 -2.83 8.62
N PHE A 204 -6.07 -2.90 8.17
CA PHE A 204 -5.41 -4.13 7.77
C PHE A 204 -4.55 -4.71 8.90
N PHE A 205 -4.68 -6.02 9.08
CA PHE A 205 -3.95 -6.80 10.07
C PHE A 205 -3.27 -7.99 9.40
N GLN A 206 -2.04 -8.25 9.84
CA GLN A 206 -1.37 -9.51 9.53
C GLN A 206 -2.15 -10.69 10.10
N ARG A 207 -2.05 -11.84 9.44
CA ARG A 207 -2.72 -13.09 9.83
C ARG A 207 -2.57 -13.44 11.31
N ALA A 208 -1.39 -13.24 11.89
CA ALA A 208 -1.14 -13.57 13.30
C ALA A 208 -2.00 -12.73 14.26
N ILE A 209 -2.09 -11.42 14.03
CA ILE A 209 -2.93 -10.52 14.83
C ILE A 209 -4.40 -10.82 14.57
N ALA A 210 -4.79 -11.02 13.31
CA ALA A 210 -6.16 -11.39 12.95
C ALA A 210 -6.66 -12.66 13.67
N ASN A 211 -5.80 -13.66 13.81
CA ASN A 211 -6.12 -14.88 14.56
C ASN A 211 -6.34 -14.59 16.06
N ARG A 212 -5.50 -13.75 16.68
CA ARG A 212 -5.69 -13.35 18.09
C ARG A 212 -7.00 -12.59 18.30
N ILE A 213 -7.38 -11.74 17.34
CA ILE A 213 -8.69 -11.05 17.36
C ILE A 213 -9.83 -12.08 17.34
N ARG A 214 -9.76 -13.08 16.45
CA ARG A 214 -10.76 -14.16 16.36
C ARG A 214 -10.84 -15.01 17.63
N GLU A 215 -9.70 -15.24 18.27
CA GLU A 215 -9.57 -15.99 19.52
C GLU A 215 -9.99 -15.17 20.75
N GLN A 216 -10.38 -13.90 20.57
CA GLN A 216 -10.76 -12.98 21.64
C GLN A 216 -9.64 -12.78 22.68
N ASP A 217 -8.40 -12.72 22.21
CA ASP A 217 -7.24 -12.43 23.05
C ASP A 217 -7.43 -11.07 23.76
N PRO A 218 -7.40 -11.02 25.11
CA PRO A 218 -7.73 -9.82 25.86
C PRO A 218 -6.83 -8.61 25.55
N GLU A 219 -5.51 -8.84 25.45
CA GLU A 219 -4.55 -7.77 25.16
C GLU A 219 -4.77 -7.19 23.77
N THR A 220 -5.01 -8.05 22.77
CA THR A 220 -5.29 -7.63 21.40
C THR A 220 -6.61 -6.86 21.31
N LEU A 221 -7.66 -7.30 22.01
CA LEU A 221 -8.95 -6.61 22.01
C LEU A 221 -8.90 -5.25 22.72
N GLU A 222 -8.13 -5.12 23.81
CA GLU A 222 -7.93 -3.84 24.50
C GLU A 222 -7.19 -2.85 23.59
N ALA A 223 -6.13 -3.27 22.92
CA ALA A 223 -5.41 -2.44 21.95
C ALA A 223 -6.30 -2.02 20.77
N LEU A 224 -7.14 -2.93 20.27
CA LEU A 224 -8.13 -2.62 19.23
C LEU A 224 -9.16 -1.59 19.70
N ALA A 225 -9.66 -1.72 20.93
CA ALA A 225 -10.64 -0.78 21.48
C ALA A 225 -10.06 0.65 21.51
N MET A 226 -8.81 0.79 21.96
CA MET A 226 -8.11 2.08 21.93
C MET A 226 -7.94 2.65 20.52
N MET A 227 -7.63 1.79 19.53
CA MET A 227 -7.47 2.19 18.14
C MET A 227 -8.80 2.69 17.55
N VAL A 228 -9.91 2.00 17.84
CA VAL A 228 -11.26 2.33 17.35
C VAL A 228 -11.85 3.55 18.03
N GLU A 229 -11.57 3.78 19.33
CA GLU A 229 -12.03 4.99 20.04
C GLU A 229 -11.38 6.29 19.54
N SER A 230 -10.26 6.17 18.83
CA SER A 230 -9.49 7.30 18.28
C SER A 230 -9.83 7.59 16.80
N ALA A 231 -10.69 6.78 16.18
CA ALA A 231 -11.06 6.85 14.76
C ALA A 231 -12.23 7.81 14.48
#